data_AF-A0A2N1PU07-F1
#
_entry.id   AF-A0A2N1PU07-F1
#
_cell.length_a   1.000
_cell.length_b   1.000
_cell.length_c   1.000
_cell.angle_alpha   90.00
_cell.angle_beta   90.00
_cell.angle_gamma   90.00
#
_symmetry.space_group_name_H-M   'P 1'
#
loop_
_entity.id
_entity.type
_entity.pdbx_description
1 polymer ?
#
loop_
_entity_poly.entity_id
_entity_poly.type
_entity_poly.pdbx_seq_one_letter_code
_entity_poly.pdbx_strand_id
1 'polypeptide(L)'
;MELRNYKYIAKTADGKEVKGKIEALNRNVVVKYLQTKNYQIETITEYRNILGKLDQITIGKVLQTKDLIFFLKQLGSLLNAGIKLINALELLSLQQEKRLHRKLYFELYQDINNGFSFSKALSRKPKEFPNLLVQMVEIGEISGELGETIIKMADYFEHQLKISTEIKGALRMPIIYLV
;
A
#
# COMPACT_ATOMS: atom_id res chain seq x y z
N MET A 1 -14.62 6.74 8.03
CA MET A 1 -14.42 8.17 7.69
C MET A 1 -14.01 8.27 6.23
N GLU A 2 -14.63 9.14 5.44
CA GLU A 2 -14.35 9.26 3.99
C GLU A 2 -13.03 10.01 3.71
N LEU A 3 -12.33 9.64 2.63
CA LEU A 3 -11.18 10.39 2.10
C LEU A 3 -11.63 11.75 1.57
N ARG A 4 -11.00 12.82 2.04
CA ARG A 4 -11.23 14.20 1.59
C ARG A 4 -10.04 14.68 0.79
N ASN A 5 -10.28 15.57 -0.15
CA ASN A 5 -9.22 16.11 -0.98
C ASN A 5 -8.65 17.39 -0.35
N TYR A 6 -7.33 17.45 -0.25
CA TYR A 6 -6.59 18.59 0.26
C TYR A 6 -5.60 19.08 -0.79
N LYS A 7 -5.48 20.40 -0.92
CA LYS A 7 -4.37 21.05 -1.60
C LYS A 7 -3.43 21.60 -0.54
N TYR A 8 -2.14 21.45 -0.74
CA TYR A 8 -1.13 22.00 0.16
C TYR A 8 -0.10 22.85 -0.60
N ILE A 9 0.45 23.81 0.12
CA ILE A 9 1.65 24.57 -0.24
C ILE A 9 2.63 24.37 0.90
N ALA A 10 3.83 23.89 0.58
CA ALA A 10 4.88 23.63 1.56
C ALA A 10 6.25 23.98 0.95
N LYS A 11 7.25 24.26 1.77
CA LYS A 11 8.62 24.51 1.35
C LYS A 11 9.51 23.31 1.65
N THR A 12 10.37 22.94 0.70
CA THR A 12 11.45 21.97 0.97
C THR A 12 12.51 22.57 1.88
N ALA A 13 13.41 21.73 2.40
CA ALA A 13 14.57 22.19 3.17
C ALA A 13 15.42 23.23 2.42
N ASP A 14 15.44 23.14 1.08
CA ASP A 14 16.15 24.09 0.19
C ASP A 14 15.37 25.39 -0.07
N GLY A 15 14.24 25.61 0.62
CA GLY A 15 13.40 26.80 0.47
C GLY A 15 12.52 26.83 -0.79
N LYS A 16 12.52 25.77 -1.62
CA LYS A 16 11.69 25.70 -2.83
C LYS A 16 10.24 25.41 -2.47
N GLU A 17 9.33 26.19 -3.03
CA GLU A 17 7.89 26.03 -2.83
C GLU A 17 7.36 24.83 -3.65
N VAL A 18 6.61 23.95 -2.97
CA VAL A 18 6.00 22.74 -3.51
C VAL A 18 4.50 22.81 -3.30
N LYS A 19 3.77 22.78 -4.42
CA LYS A 19 2.30 22.72 -4.43
C LYS A 19 1.87 21.30 -4.75
N GLY A 20 1.00 20.73 -3.92
CA GLY A 20 0.52 19.37 -4.11
C GLY A 20 -0.96 19.20 -3.81
N LYS A 21 -1.50 18.08 -4.27
CA LYS A 21 -2.85 17.60 -3.93
C LYS A 21 -2.72 16.23 -3.28
N ILE A 22 -3.46 15.99 -2.21
CA ILE A 22 -3.45 14.74 -1.46
C ILE A 22 -4.85 14.41 -0.96
N GLU A 23 -5.22 13.14 -1.02
CA GLU A 23 -6.41 12.62 -0.36
C GLU A 23 -6.04 12.11 1.04
N ALA A 24 -6.77 12.57 2.06
CA ALA A 24 -6.48 12.24 3.46
C ALA A 24 -7.78 12.22 4.30
N LEU A 25 -7.75 11.59 5.49
CA LEU A 25 -8.91 11.58 6.41
C LEU A 25 -9.28 12.97 6.91
N ASN A 26 -8.24 13.73 7.22
CA ASN A 26 -8.32 15.00 7.90
C ASN A 26 -7.00 15.74 7.68
N ARG A 27 -7.00 17.01 8.07
CA ARG A 27 -5.82 17.88 8.00
C ARG A 27 -4.60 17.30 8.73
N ASN A 28 -4.78 16.58 9.83
CA ASN A 28 -3.67 16.03 10.62
C ASN A 28 -2.89 14.96 9.86
N VAL A 29 -3.57 14.12 9.07
CA VAL A 29 -2.93 13.14 8.17
C VAL A 29 -2.08 13.85 7.10
N VAL A 30 -2.56 14.98 6.57
CA VAL A 30 -1.78 15.82 5.63
C VAL A 30 -0.55 16.42 6.32
N VAL A 31 -0.70 16.91 7.55
CA VAL A 31 0.43 17.44 8.33
C VAL A 31 1.48 16.36 8.56
N LYS A 32 1.08 15.17 9.01
CA LYS A 32 2.00 14.02 9.20
C LYS A 32 2.73 13.66 7.90
N TYR A 33 2.02 13.61 6.77
CA TYR A 33 2.60 13.34 5.45
C TYR A 33 3.69 14.34 5.08
N LEU A 34 3.41 15.64 5.24
CA LEU A 34 4.36 16.70 4.91
C LEU A 34 5.57 16.68 5.85
N GLN A 35 5.37 16.35 7.13
CA GLN A 35 6.44 16.16 8.10
C GLN A 35 7.34 14.97 7.73
N THR A 36 6.77 13.84 7.28
CA THR A 36 7.58 12.68 6.85
C THR A 36 8.46 12.97 5.63
N LYS A 37 8.06 13.95 4.81
CA LYS A 37 8.84 14.46 3.67
C LYS A 37 9.77 15.63 4.03
N ASN A 38 9.88 16.01 5.30
CA ASN A 38 10.61 17.19 5.78
C ASN A 38 10.20 18.49 5.09
N TYR A 39 8.91 18.64 4.78
CA TYR A 39 8.37 19.86 4.17
C TYR A 39 7.83 20.80 5.26
N GLN A 40 8.17 22.08 5.18
CA GLN A 40 7.61 23.13 6.03
C GLN A 40 6.26 23.57 5.48
N ILE A 41 5.21 23.45 6.28
CA ILE A 41 3.82 23.68 5.85
C ILE A 41 3.53 25.19 5.83
N GLU A 42 3.08 25.71 4.69
CA GLU A 42 2.56 27.09 4.62
C GLU A 42 1.04 27.11 4.65
N THR A 43 0.38 26.28 3.84
CA THR A 43 -1.08 26.26 3.75
C THR A 43 -1.61 24.87 3.42
N ILE A 44 -2.75 24.51 4.02
CA ILE A 44 -3.52 23.31 3.70
C ILE A 44 -4.99 23.71 3.55
N THR A 45 -5.59 23.41 2.40
CA THR A 45 -6.97 23.77 2.08
C THR A 45 -7.74 22.52 1.64
N GLU A 46 -8.89 22.25 2.25
CA GLU A 46 -9.81 21.20 1.82
C GLU A 46 -10.61 21.66 0.60
N TYR A 47 -10.82 20.79 -0.38
CA TYR A 47 -11.73 21.05 -1.49
C TYR A 47 -12.61 19.83 -1.78
N ARG A 48 -13.84 20.07 -2.23
CA ARG A 48 -14.72 19.00 -2.72
C ARG A 48 -14.44 18.76 -4.20
N ASN A 49 -13.93 17.58 -4.54
CA ASN A 49 -13.81 17.17 -5.94
C ASN A 49 -15.07 16.43 -6.38
N ILE A 50 -15.97 17.14 -7.05
CA ILE A 50 -17.25 16.58 -7.53
C ILE A 50 -17.01 15.66 -8.75
N LEU A 51 -15.96 15.92 -9.52
CA LEU A 51 -15.57 15.13 -10.71
C LEU A 51 -14.81 13.84 -10.37
N GLY A 52 -14.20 13.74 -9.18
CA GLY A 52 -13.33 12.63 -8.78
C GLY A 52 -14.03 11.32 -8.45
N LYS A 53 -15.37 11.25 -8.53
CA LYS A 53 -16.11 9.98 -8.38
C LYS A 53 -16.02 9.08 -9.61
N LEU A 54 -15.81 9.63 -10.81
CA LEU A 54 -15.65 8.82 -12.03
C LEU A 54 -14.28 8.13 -12.14
N ASP A 55 -13.22 8.74 -11.60
CA ASP A 55 -11.86 8.16 -11.54
C ASP A 55 -11.73 6.93 -10.61
N GLN A 56 -12.80 6.56 -9.90
CA GLN A 56 -12.79 5.47 -8.92
C GLN A 56 -13.06 4.10 -9.53
N ILE A 57 -13.36 4.03 -10.83
CA ILE A 57 -13.47 2.76 -11.56
C ILE A 57 -12.06 2.25 -11.82
N THR A 58 -11.49 1.54 -10.85
CA THR A 58 -10.25 0.81 -11.06
C THR A 58 -10.57 -0.49 -11.78
N ILE A 59 -10.25 -0.54 -13.08
CA ILE A 59 -10.38 -1.75 -13.90
C ILE A 59 -9.11 -2.58 -13.70
N GLY A 60 -9.25 -3.72 -13.03
CA GLY A 60 -8.16 -4.69 -12.84
C GLY A 60 -7.50 -4.66 -11.46
N LYS A 61 -6.37 -5.33 -11.35
CA LYS A 61 -5.59 -5.49 -10.11
C LYS A 61 -4.73 -4.25 -9.86
N VAL A 62 -4.82 -3.67 -8.66
CA VAL A 62 -4.07 -2.48 -8.23
C VAL A 62 -2.60 -2.81 -7.93
N LEU A 63 -2.37 -3.92 -7.23
CA LEU A 63 -1.03 -4.38 -6.86
C LEU A 63 -0.55 -5.41 -7.88
N GLN A 64 0.46 -5.05 -8.68
CA GLN A 64 1.19 -6.08 -9.41
C GLN A 64 1.93 -6.98 -8.41
N THR A 65 2.29 -8.20 -8.83
CA THR A 65 2.97 -9.17 -7.93
C THR A 65 4.21 -8.58 -7.25
N LYS A 66 5.00 -7.76 -7.98
CA LYS A 66 6.15 -7.04 -7.42
C LYS A 66 5.76 -6.04 -6.33
N ASP A 67 4.69 -5.28 -6.56
CA ASP A 67 4.21 -4.30 -5.58
C ASP A 67 3.66 -5.01 -4.32
N LEU A 68 2.99 -6.16 -4.48
CA LEU A 68 2.53 -7.00 -3.37
C LEU A 68 3.72 -7.53 -2.54
N ILE A 69 4.76 -8.06 -3.19
CA ILE A 69 5.97 -8.53 -2.49
C ILE A 69 6.60 -7.39 -1.70
N PHE A 70 6.74 -6.22 -2.31
CA PHE A 70 7.32 -5.04 -1.66
C PHE A 70 6.48 -4.59 -0.45
N PHE A 71 5.16 -4.54 -0.60
CA PHE A 71 4.24 -4.27 0.51
C PHE A 71 4.42 -5.25 1.67
N LEU A 72 4.46 -6.56 1.39
CA LEU A 72 4.63 -7.58 2.42
C LEU A 72 5.99 -7.48 3.11
N LYS A 73 7.09 -7.26 2.36
CA LYS A 73 8.43 -7.07 2.96
C LYS A 73 8.49 -5.85 3.87
N GLN A 74 7.92 -4.72 3.44
CA GLN A 74 7.88 -3.51 4.24
C GLN A 74 7.04 -3.71 5.51
N LEU A 75 5.84 -4.29 5.37
CA LEU A 75 4.94 -4.52 6.49
C LEU A 75 5.57 -5.52 7.49
N GLY A 76 6.06 -6.66 7.02
CA GLY A 76 6.70 -7.68 7.86
C GLY A 76 7.92 -7.13 8.61
N SER A 77 8.74 -6.30 7.96
CA SER A 77 9.88 -5.63 8.61
C SER A 77 9.45 -4.72 9.76
N LEU A 78 8.42 -3.89 9.54
CA LEU A 78 7.87 -3.02 10.58
C LEU A 78 7.30 -3.84 11.75
N LEU A 79 6.55 -4.91 11.46
CA LEU A 79 5.98 -5.79 12.49
C LEU A 79 7.06 -6.50 13.31
N ASN A 80 8.11 -7.02 12.66
CA ASN A 80 9.24 -7.66 13.33
C ASN A 80 10.05 -6.66 14.17
N ALA A 81 10.06 -5.38 13.81
CA ALA A 81 10.60 -4.30 14.62
C ALA A 81 9.69 -3.91 15.81
N GLY A 82 8.59 -4.62 16.05
CA GLY A 82 7.66 -4.40 17.16
C GLY A 82 6.63 -3.29 16.90
N ILE A 83 6.53 -2.77 15.68
CA ILE A 83 5.54 -1.75 15.33
C ILE A 83 4.18 -2.42 15.20
N LYS A 84 3.17 -1.88 15.91
CA LYS A 84 1.79 -2.37 15.82
C LYS A 84 1.26 -2.28 14.40
N LEU A 85 0.52 -3.31 13.96
CA LEU A 85 -0.05 -3.40 12.61
C LEU A 85 -0.77 -2.13 12.14
N ILE A 86 -1.62 -1.56 12.98
CA ILE A 86 -2.35 -0.34 12.67
C ILE A 86 -1.42 0.84 12.36
N ASN A 87 -0.33 1.00 13.13
CA ASN A 87 0.65 2.06 12.93
C ASN A 87 1.51 1.79 11.67
N ALA A 88 1.86 0.53 11.43
CA ALA A 88 2.59 0.13 10.23
C ALA A 88 1.76 0.43 8.96
N LEU A 89 0.47 0.10 8.94
CA LEU A 89 -0.41 0.40 7.81
C LEU A 89 -0.64 1.92 7.63
N GLU A 90 -0.78 2.69 8.72
CA GLU A 90 -0.85 4.16 8.66
C GLU A 90 0.42 4.71 7.99
N LEU A 91 1.60 4.30 8.48
CA LEU A 91 2.89 4.74 7.96
C LEU A 91 3.07 4.40 6.48
N LEU A 92 2.80 3.14 6.11
CA LEU A 92 2.91 2.70 4.72
C LEU A 92 1.96 3.48 3.81
N SER A 93 0.71 3.72 4.25
CA SER A 93 -0.23 4.53 3.47
C SER A 93 0.27 5.96 3.26
N LEU A 94 0.84 6.60 4.28
CA LEU A 94 1.39 7.94 4.20
C LEU A 94 2.60 7.99 3.25
N GLN A 95 3.48 7.01 3.28
CA GLN A 95 4.70 7.01 2.47
C GLN A 95 4.49 6.64 1.00
N GLN A 96 3.38 5.99 0.64
CA GLN A 96 3.13 5.56 -0.73
C GLN A 96 2.96 6.73 -1.71
N GLU A 97 3.66 6.66 -2.84
CA GLU A 97 3.58 7.67 -3.91
C GLU A 97 2.46 7.37 -4.90
N LYS A 98 2.25 6.08 -5.22
CA LYS A 98 1.19 5.62 -6.12
C LYS A 98 -0.18 5.80 -5.45
N ARG A 99 -1.03 6.67 -6.01
CA ARG A 99 -2.36 7.02 -5.45
C ARG A 99 -3.24 5.79 -5.15
N LEU A 100 -3.28 4.83 -6.08
CA LEU A 100 -4.09 3.61 -5.90
C LEU A 100 -3.57 2.72 -4.77
N HIS A 101 -2.26 2.62 -4.59
CA HIS A 101 -1.64 1.84 -3.50
C HIS A 101 -1.90 2.52 -2.15
N ARG A 102 -1.71 3.85 -2.10
CA ARG A 102 -2.05 4.65 -0.92
C ARG A 102 -3.50 4.42 -0.50
N LYS A 103 -4.45 4.50 -1.44
CA LYS A 103 -5.87 4.27 -1.17
C LYS A 103 -6.10 2.85 -0.62
N LEU A 104 -5.52 1.84 -1.25
CA LEU A 104 -5.64 0.44 -0.83
C LEU A 104 -5.10 0.20 0.60
N TYR A 105 -3.90 0.70 0.91
CA TYR A 105 -3.28 0.50 2.24
C TYR A 105 -4.04 1.25 3.32
N PHE A 106 -4.57 2.41 2.96
CA PHE A 106 -5.39 3.20 3.83
C PHE A 106 -6.75 2.54 4.11
N GLU A 107 -7.37 1.89 3.11
CA GLU A 107 -8.57 1.08 3.35
C GLU A 107 -8.28 -0.09 4.30
N LEU A 108 -7.11 -0.74 4.19
CA LEU A 108 -6.68 -1.75 5.16
C LEU A 108 -6.51 -1.15 6.57
N TYR A 109 -5.84 0.00 6.68
CA TYR A 109 -5.73 0.73 7.94
C TYR A 109 -7.11 1.02 8.56
N GLN A 110 -8.08 1.45 7.76
CA GLN A 110 -9.44 1.70 8.26
C GLN A 110 -10.13 0.43 8.74
N ASP A 111 -10.02 -0.68 8.00
CA ASP A 111 -10.61 -1.95 8.42
C ASP A 111 -10.03 -2.37 9.79
N ILE A 112 -8.71 -2.29 10.00
CA ILE A 112 -8.08 -2.58 11.29
C ILE A 112 -8.52 -1.60 12.38
N ASN A 113 -8.57 -0.30 12.08
CA ASN A 113 -9.00 0.72 13.04
C ASN A 113 -10.47 0.55 13.46
N ASN A 114 -11.30 -0.06 12.61
CA ASN A 114 -12.69 -0.39 12.90
C ASN A 114 -12.83 -1.74 13.65
N GLY A 115 -11.73 -2.40 14.01
CA GLY A 115 -11.72 -3.63 14.78
C GLY A 115 -11.82 -4.92 13.96
N PHE A 116 -11.72 -4.85 12.63
CA PHE A 116 -11.59 -6.08 11.84
C PHE A 116 -10.19 -6.67 11.98
N SER A 117 -10.08 -7.99 11.96
CA SER A 117 -8.78 -8.66 11.81
C SER A 117 -8.16 -8.33 10.45
N PHE A 118 -6.84 -8.48 10.35
CA PHE A 118 -6.10 -8.25 9.13
C PHE A 118 -6.47 -9.24 8.04
N SER A 119 -6.58 -10.52 8.38
CA SER A 119 -7.13 -11.56 7.50
C SER A 119 -8.48 -11.13 6.90
N LYS A 120 -9.39 -10.59 7.73
CA LYS A 120 -10.70 -10.11 7.26
C LYS A 120 -10.59 -8.86 6.37
N ALA A 121 -9.69 -7.94 6.68
CA ALA A 121 -9.43 -6.76 5.87
C ALA A 121 -8.88 -7.12 4.48
N LEU A 122 -7.98 -8.11 4.41
CA LEU A 122 -7.43 -8.65 3.17
C LEU A 122 -8.48 -9.41 2.36
N SER A 123 -9.30 -10.23 3.02
CA SER A 123 -10.33 -11.07 2.36
C SER A 123 -11.39 -10.24 1.61
N ARG A 124 -11.62 -8.99 2.04
CA ARG A 124 -12.51 -8.03 1.36
C ARG A 124 -11.97 -7.54 0.02
N LYS A 125 -10.69 -7.78 -0.26
CA LYS A 125 -10.00 -7.30 -1.46
C LYS A 125 -9.36 -8.49 -2.22
N PRO A 126 -10.16 -9.49 -2.64
CA PRO A 126 -9.65 -10.78 -3.15
C PRO A 126 -8.89 -10.68 -4.48
N LYS A 127 -9.08 -9.58 -5.24
CA LYS A 127 -8.29 -9.31 -6.44
C LYS A 127 -6.83 -8.99 -6.12
N GLU A 128 -6.59 -8.34 -4.98
CA GLU A 128 -5.27 -7.87 -4.55
C GLU A 128 -4.55 -8.94 -3.73
N PHE A 129 -5.29 -9.61 -2.84
CA PHE A 129 -4.76 -10.57 -1.88
C PHE A 129 -5.30 -11.98 -2.16
N PRO A 130 -4.45 -12.89 -2.65
CA PRO A 130 -4.84 -14.27 -2.90
C PRO A 130 -5.29 -14.99 -1.63
N ASN A 131 -6.20 -15.96 -1.75
CA ASN A 131 -6.77 -16.68 -0.62
C ASN A 131 -5.71 -17.34 0.29
N LEU A 132 -4.64 -17.89 -0.31
CA LEU A 132 -3.52 -18.45 0.45
C LEU A 132 -2.87 -17.42 1.39
N LEU A 133 -2.68 -16.18 0.93
CA LEU A 133 -2.13 -15.11 1.76
C LEU A 133 -3.07 -14.79 2.93
N VAL A 134 -4.38 -14.72 2.66
CA VAL A 134 -5.40 -14.44 3.69
C VAL A 134 -5.37 -15.51 4.80
N GLN A 135 -5.36 -16.78 4.42
CA GLN A 135 -5.33 -17.90 5.37
C GLN A 135 -4.06 -17.94 6.19
N MET A 136 -2.91 -17.71 5.57
CA MET A 136 -1.64 -17.67 6.29
C MET A 136 -1.61 -16.50 7.27
N VAL A 137 -2.07 -15.32 6.86
CA VAL A 137 -2.22 -14.17 7.75
C VAL A 137 -3.14 -14.49 8.94
N GLU A 138 -4.26 -15.17 8.72
CA GLU A 138 -5.16 -15.60 9.80
C GLU A 138 -4.44 -16.50 10.82
N ILE A 139 -3.66 -17.49 10.34
CA ILE A 139 -2.84 -18.34 11.20
C ILE A 139 -1.82 -17.50 12.00
N GLY A 140 -1.13 -16.57 11.33
CA GLY A 140 -0.14 -15.70 11.96
C GLY A 140 -0.75 -14.72 12.97
N GLU A 141 -1.99 -14.27 12.77
CA GLU A 141 -2.73 -13.46 13.74
C GLU A 141 -3.07 -14.27 14.99
N ILE A 142 -3.51 -15.52 14.83
CA ILE A 142 -3.89 -16.41 15.92
C ILE A 142 -2.67 -16.87 16.72
N SER A 143 -1.56 -17.20 16.04
CA SER A 143 -0.32 -17.65 16.70
C SER A 143 0.49 -16.49 17.30
N GLY A 144 0.19 -15.24 16.94
CA GLY A 144 0.97 -14.07 17.35
C GLY A 144 2.25 -13.86 16.52
N GLU A 145 2.48 -14.66 15.47
CA GLU A 145 3.67 -14.62 14.60
C GLU A 145 3.40 -13.93 13.26
N LEU A 146 2.54 -12.91 13.26
CA LEU A 146 2.09 -12.23 12.03
C LEU A 146 3.26 -11.66 11.21
N GLY A 147 4.26 -11.05 11.87
CA GLY A 147 5.41 -10.46 11.19
C GLY A 147 6.23 -11.49 10.41
N GLU A 148 6.57 -12.62 11.05
CA GLU A 148 7.28 -13.72 10.41
C GLU A 148 6.46 -14.35 9.29
N THR A 149 5.17 -14.54 9.52
CA THR A 149 4.24 -15.09 8.52
C THR A 149 4.18 -14.23 7.27
N ILE A 150 4.10 -12.90 7.42
CA ILE A 150 4.09 -11.96 6.30
C ILE A 150 5.40 -12.02 5.50
N ILE A 151 6.55 -12.13 6.17
CA ILE A 151 7.85 -12.28 5.49
C ILE A 151 7.90 -13.59 4.70
N LYS A 152 7.50 -14.73 5.30
CA LYS A 152 7.41 -16.02 4.60
C LYS A 152 6.52 -15.94 3.35
N MET A 153 5.40 -15.23 3.44
CA MET A 153 4.52 -15.02 2.29
C MET A 153 5.15 -14.11 1.22
N ALA A 154 5.92 -13.10 1.61
CA ALA A 154 6.66 -12.27 0.66
C ALA A 154 7.67 -13.12 -0.13
N ASP A 155 8.43 -13.97 0.57
CA ASP A 155 9.42 -14.87 -0.04
C ASP A 155 8.74 -15.88 -0.97
N TYR A 156 7.61 -16.47 -0.53
CA TYR A 156 6.80 -17.35 -1.38
C TYR A 156 6.40 -16.68 -2.70
N PHE A 157 5.86 -15.46 -2.67
CA PHE A 157 5.46 -14.76 -3.89
C PHE A 157 6.65 -14.33 -4.75
N GLU A 158 7.80 -14.04 -4.14
CA GLU A 158 9.05 -13.76 -4.87
C GLU A 158 9.56 -14.99 -5.62
N HIS A 159 9.56 -16.16 -4.97
CA HIS A 159 9.86 -17.43 -5.62
C HIS A 159 8.90 -17.73 -6.78
N GLN A 160 7.59 -17.55 -6.57
CA GLN A 160 6.59 -17.77 -7.63
C GLN A 160 6.77 -16.80 -8.80
N LEU A 161 7.11 -15.53 -8.53
CA LEU A 161 7.41 -14.57 -9.57
C LEU A 161 8.64 -14.99 -10.38
N LYS A 162 9.72 -15.44 -9.72
CA LYS A 162 10.95 -15.90 -10.37
C LYS A 162 10.67 -17.05 -11.33
N ILE A 163 9.96 -18.08 -10.87
CA ILE A 163 9.58 -19.24 -11.69
C ILE A 163 8.77 -18.77 -12.91
N SER A 164 7.77 -17.91 -12.71
CA SER A 164 6.96 -17.38 -13.80
C SER A 164 7.79 -16.59 -14.83
N THR A 165 8.78 -15.82 -14.37
CA THR A 165 9.66 -15.06 -15.27
C THR A 165 10.63 -15.96 -16.05
N GLU A 166 11.16 -17.02 -15.43
CA GLU A 166 12.04 -17.98 -16.09
C GLU A 166 11.29 -18.74 -17.20
N ILE A 167 10.08 -19.23 -16.91
CA ILE A 167 9.23 -19.89 -17.91
C ILE A 167 8.94 -18.95 -19.09
N LYS A 168 8.59 -17.69 -18.81
CA LYS A 168 8.34 -16.70 -19.88
C LYS A 168 9.60 -16.36 -20.69
N GLY A 169 10.77 -16.35 -20.05
CA GLY A 169 12.06 -16.17 -20.71
C GLY A 169 12.38 -17.35 -21.64
N ALA A 170 12.22 -18.58 -21.15
CA ALA A 170 12.43 -19.79 -21.92
C ALA A 170 11.49 -19.89 -23.13
N LEU A 171 10.24 -19.44 -23.01
CA LEU A 171 9.27 -19.39 -24.11
C LEU A 171 9.49 -18.22 -25.10
N ARG A 172 10.36 -17.25 -24.80
CA ARG A 172 10.73 -16.18 -25.74
C ARG A 172 11.84 -16.64 -26.71
N MET A 173 12.70 -17.54 -26.26
CA MET A 173 13.83 -18.07 -27.04
C MET A 173 13.44 -18.82 -28.35
N PRO A 174 12.30 -19.55 -28.48
CA PRO A 174 11.94 -20.27 -29.70
C PRO A 174 11.69 -19.39 -30.92
N ILE A 175 11.38 -18.09 -30.75
CA ILE A 175 11.04 -17.20 -31.87
C ILE A 175 12.31 -16.75 -32.63
N ILE A 176 13.49 -16.75 -31.98
CA ILE A 176 14.74 -16.30 -32.61
C ILE A 176 15.32 -17.35 -33.58
N TYR A 177 14.99 -18.62 -33.39
CA TYR A 177 15.49 -19.73 -34.22
C TYR A 177 14.49 -20.20 -35.30
N LEU A 178 13.40 -19.47 -35.49
CA LEU A 178 12.31 -19.82 -36.43
C LEU A 178 12.16 -18.78 -37.57
N VAL A 179 13.26 -18.09 -37.90
CA VAL A 179 13.39 -17.21 -39.08
C VAL A 179 14.49 -17.75 -39.97
#